data_AF-A0A5M7BA00-F1
#
_entry.id   AF-A0A5M7BA00-F1
#
_cell.length_a   1.000
_cell.length_b   1.000
_cell.length_c   1.000
_cell.angle_alpha   90.00
_cell.angle_beta   90.00
_cell.angle_gamma   90.00
#
_symmetry.space_group_name_H-M   'P 1'
#
loop_
_entity.id
_entity.type
_entity.pdbx_description
1 polymer ?
#
loop_
_entity_poly.entity_id
_entity_poly.type
_entity_poly.pdbx_seq_one_letter_code
_entity_poly.pdbx_strand_id
1 'polypeptide(L)'
;MTNTLKYLGLILILSVIGFLIRDYFFDISFSQIENENTQIVSRNMSGQFYSHIIFALSIGIIPLLYLIIKKITKLNFMKQGLISCGIILVSGILLWQFRIFQLNSRFQKLSEFDIGNGIQTQMDFDNLNFGRYLFIGFLIGTILSILIFKNRNKTVTE
;
A
#
# COMPACT_ATOMS: atom_id res chain seq x y z
N MET A 1 12.89 25.18 -11.71
CA MET A 1 11.76 25.47 -10.81
C MET A 1 10.45 24.85 -11.30
N THR A 2 10.14 24.92 -12.59
CA THR A 2 8.89 24.42 -13.22
C THR A 2 8.60 22.93 -13.02
N ASN A 3 9.64 22.08 -12.98
CA ASN A 3 9.44 20.64 -12.79
C ASN A 3 9.12 20.28 -11.33
N THR A 4 9.76 20.92 -10.35
CA THR A 4 9.50 20.67 -8.92
C THR A 4 8.06 21.03 -8.55
N LEU A 5 7.57 22.16 -9.07
CA LEU A 5 6.19 22.60 -8.85
C LEU A 5 5.17 21.61 -9.43
N LYS A 6 5.46 21.02 -10.60
CA LYS A 6 4.62 19.97 -11.21
C LYS A 6 4.52 18.72 -10.33
N TYR A 7 5.62 18.27 -9.74
CA TYR A 7 5.59 17.10 -8.85
C TYR A 7 4.88 17.40 -7.53
N LEU A 8 5.06 18.60 -6.95
CA LEU A 8 4.30 19.04 -5.78
C LEU A 8 2.80 19.05 -6.07
N GLY A 9 2.39 19.61 -7.21
CA GLY A 9 0.99 19.59 -7.66
C GLY A 9 0.48 18.15 -7.83
N LEU A 10 1.27 17.26 -8.43
CA LEU A 10 0.90 15.87 -8.62
C LEU A 10 0.75 15.10 -7.30
N ILE A 11 1.65 15.33 -6.34
CA ILE A 11 1.57 14.78 -4.97
C ILE A 11 0.25 15.23 -4.33
N LEU A 12 -0.06 16.52 -4.39
CA LEU A 12 -1.26 17.09 -3.78
C LEU A 12 -2.54 16.52 -4.42
N ILE A 13 -2.58 16.45 -5.75
CA ILE A 13 -3.68 15.83 -6.50
C ILE A 13 -3.86 14.35 -6.11
N LEU A 14 -2.77 13.57 -6.09
CA LEU A 14 -2.84 12.15 -5.75
C LEU A 14 -3.18 11.92 -4.27
N SER A 15 -2.75 12.78 -3.36
CA SER A 15 -3.17 12.74 -1.96
C SER A 15 -4.67 13.01 -1.82
N VAL A 16 -5.21 14.00 -2.54
CA VAL A 16 -6.66 14.28 -2.55
C VAL A 16 -7.43 13.10 -3.13
N ILE A 17 -6.99 12.55 -4.27
CA ILE A 17 -7.59 11.35 -4.86
C ILE A 17 -7.54 10.18 -3.86
N GLY A 18 -6.39 9.94 -3.24
CA GLY A 18 -6.21 8.92 -2.21
C GLY A 18 -7.15 9.10 -1.02
N PHE A 19 -7.40 10.34 -0.61
CA PHE A 19 -8.35 10.65 0.45
C PHE A 19 -9.81 10.39 0.03
N LEU A 20 -10.17 10.66 -1.22
CA LEU A 20 -11.52 10.44 -1.76
C LEU A 20 -11.85 8.95 -1.98
N ILE A 21 -10.89 8.16 -2.43
CA ILE A 21 -11.08 6.72 -2.69
C ILE A 21 -10.84 5.83 -1.45
N ARG A 22 -10.45 6.45 -0.34
CA ARG A 22 -10.16 5.82 0.93
C ARG A 22 -11.22 4.84 1.39
N ASP A 23 -12.47 5.30 1.47
CA ASP A 23 -13.54 4.51 2.05
C ASP A 23 -13.78 3.25 1.20
N TYR A 24 -13.78 3.40 -0.14
CA TYR A 24 -13.80 2.26 -1.07
C TYR A 24 -12.65 1.27 -0.86
N PHE A 25 -11.42 1.75 -0.63
CA PHE A 25 -10.27 0.87 -0.38
C PHE A 25 -10.46 0.04 0.90
N PHE A 26 -10.94 0.67 1.97
CA PHE A 26 -11.19 -0.03 3.23
C PHE A 26 -12.36 -1.01 3.09
N ASP A 27 -13.46 -0.61 2.44
CA ASP A 27 -14.62 -1.48 2.19
C ASP A 27 -14.23 -2.73 1.39
N ILE A 28 -13.45 -2.56 0.32
CA ILE A 28 -12.90 -3.67 -0.47
C ILE A 28 -11.95 -4.54 0.36
N SER A 29 -11.17 -3.94 1.26
CA SER A 29 -10.29 -4.69 2.15
C SER A 29 -11.10 -5.55 3.12
N PHE A 30 -12.14 -4.98 3.72
CA PHE A 30 -13.02 -5.66 4.67
C PHE A 30 -13.82 -6.78 4.03
N SER A 31 -14.32 -6.57 2.81
CA SER A 31 -15.11 -7.59 2.12
C SER A 31 -14.33 -8.85 1.78
N GLN A 32 -13.00 -8.79 1.79
CA GLN A 32 -12.11 -9.94 1.54
C GLN A 32 -11.66 -10.64 2.83
N ILE A 33 -12.07 -10.12 4.00
CA ILE A 33 -11.74 -10.73 5.28
C ILE A 33 -12.80 -11.77 5.65
N GLU A 34 -12.36 -13.00 5.90
CA GLU A 34 -13.21 -14.06 6.45
C GLU A 34 -13.25 -13.90 7.98
N ASN A 35 -14.25 -13.18 8.49
CA ASN A 35 -14.34 -12.76 9.90
C ASN A 35 -15.45 -13.45 10.71
N GLU A 36 -15.92 -14.64 10.28
CA GLU A 36 -17.11 -15.31 10.84
C GLU A 36 -17.14 -15.39 12.38
N ASN A 37 -15.98 -15.60 13.03
CA ASN A 37 -15.85 -15.70 14.49
C ASN A 37 -15.07 -14.55 15.16
N THR A 38 -14.77 -13.48 14.42
CA THR A 38 -13.91 -12.38 14.88
C THR A 38 -14.55 -11.03 14.60
N GLN A 39 -14.87 -10.28 15.66
CA GLN A 39 -15.37 -8.92 15.51
C GLN A 39 -14.22 -7.94 15.35
N ILE A 40 -14.23 -7.17 14.27
CA ILE A 40 -13.35 -6.03 14.09
C ILE A 40 -14.00 -4.85 14.82
N VAL A 41 -13.41 -4.44 15.93
CA VAL A 41 -13.93 -3.38 16.78
C VAL A 41 -12.99 -2.18 16.68
N SER A 42 -13.55 -1.00 16.43
CA SER A 42 -12.81 0.23 16.63
C SER A 42 -12.93 0.66 18.07
N ARG A 43 -11.82 0.63 18.80
CA ARG A 43 -11.77 1.10 20.18
C ARG A 43 -11.52 2.62 20.24
N ASN A 44 -10.84 3.15 19.22
CA ASN A 44 -10.48 4.56 19.13
C ASN A 44 -10.80 5.14 17.75
N MET A 45 -11.59 6.22 17.72
CA MET A 45 -11.90 6.97 16.50
C MET A 45 -10.64 7.58 15.86
N SER A 46 -9.63 7.92 16.68
CA SER A 46 -8.34 8.41 16.22
C SER A 46 -7.56 7.39 15.38
N GLY A 47 -7.73 6.11 15.68
CA GLY A 47 -7.05 5.01 15.00
C GLY A 47 -7.53 4.77 13.57
N GLN A 48 -8.86 4.84 13.38
CA GLN A 48 -9.48 4.85 12.05
C GLN A 48 -9.01 6.04 11.22
N PHE A 49 -9.05 7.24 11.81
CA PHE A 49 -8.61 8.46 11.16
C PHE A 49 -7.12 8.42 10.76
N TYR A 50 -6.27 7.87 11.63
CA TYR A 50 -4.84 7.69 11.33
C TYR A 50 -4.61 6.71 10.16
N SER A 51 -5.31 5.58 10.15
CA SER A 51 -5.22 4.60 9.06
C SER A 51 -5.67 5.19 7.72
N HIS A 52 -6.72 6.02 7.76
CA HIS A 52 -7.27 6.77 6.66
C HIS A 52 -6.27 7.78 6.08
N ILE A 53 -5.60 8.54 6.95
CA ILE A 53 -4.53 9.47 6.55
C ILE A 53 -3.35 8.70 5.95
N ILE A 54 -2.90 7.62 6.59
CA ILE A 54 -1.78 6.82 6.09
C ILE A 54 -2.07 6.37 4.66
N PHE A 55 -3.26 5.83 4.38
CA PHE A 55 -3.62 5.40 3.04
C PHE A 55 -3.52 6.55 2.02
N ALA A 56 -4.11 7.71 2.32
CA ALA A 56 -4.07 8.86 1.43
C ALA A 56 -2.64 9.35 1.17
N LEU A 57 -1.78 9.36 2.21
CA LEU A 57 -0.37 9.69 2.08
C LEU A 57 0.41 8.65 1.26
N SER A 58 0.09 7.37 1.41
CA SER A 58 0.70 6.30 0.61
C SER A 58 0.46 6.50 -0.88
N ILE A 59 -0.75 6.90 -1.28
CA ILE A 59 -1.04 7.23 -2.69
C ILE A 59 -0.30 8.51 -3.11
N GLY A 60 -0.32 9.53 -2.25
CA GLY A 60 0.36 10.80 -2.50
C GLY A 60 1.86 10.71 -2.70
N ILE A 61 2.54 9.72 -2.10
CA ILE A 61 4.01 9.59 -2.17
C ILE A 61 4.52 8.95 -3.47
N ILE A 62 3.65 8.29 -4.25
CA ILE A 62 4.02 7.61 -5.51
C ILE A 62 4.86 8.50 -6.45
N PRO A 63 4.53 9.78 -6.69
CA PRO A 63 5.32 10.65 -7.57
C PRO A 63 6.73 10.91 -7.04
N LEU A 64 6.86 10.99 -5.71
CA LEU A 64 8.14 11.19 -5.05
C LEU A 64 8.99 9.93 -5.14
N LEU A 65 8.38 8.75 -4.97
CA LEU A 65 9.06 7.47 -5.19
C LEU A 65 9.54 7.34 -6.64
N TYR A 66 8.72 7.71 -7.61
CA TYR A 66 9.10 7.77 -9.02
C TYR A 66 10.29 8.71 -9.27
N LEU A 67 10.29 9.89 -8.64
CA LEU A 67 11.42 10.83 -8.72
C LEU A 67 12.73 10.23 -8.20
N ILE A 68 12.68 9.49 -7.09
CA ILE A 68 13.84 8.79 -6.52
C ILE A 68 14.39 7.79 -7.53
N ILE A 69 13.52 6.98 -8.15
CA ILE A 69 13.92 6.04 -9.20
C ILE A 69 14.61 6.82 -10.33
N LYS A 70 13.92 7.82 -10.89
CA LYS A 70 14.43 8.60 -12.03
C LYS A 70 15.81 9.21 -11.75
N LYS A 71 16.03 9.73 -10.54
CA LYS A 71 17.30 10.33 -10.12
C LYS A 71 18.42 9.28 -10.02
N ILE A 72 18.14 8.10 -9.49
CA ILE A 72 19.14 7.05 -9.27
C ILE A 72 19.48 6.32 -10.57
N THR A 73 18.48 5.99 -11.39
CA THR A 73 18.66 5.17 -12.58
C THR A 73 18.88 5.99 -13.86
N LYS A 74 18.80 7.32 -13.81
CA LYS A 74 18.95 8.23 -14.97
C LYS A 74 18.02 7.85 -16.14
N LEU A 75 16.78 7.48 -15.83
CA LEU A 75 15.78 7.07 -16.82
C LEU A 75 15.42 8.25 -17.75
N ASN A 76 15.75 8.11 -19.04
CA ASN A 76 15.42 9.08 -20.09
C ASN A 76 14.21 8.68 -20.95
N PHE A 77 13.71 7.44 -20.85
CA PHE A 77 12.62 6.97 -21.71
C PHE A 77 11.26 6.93 -20.99
N MET A 78 10.23 7.52 -21.64
CA MET A 78 8.85 7.56 -21.15
C MET A 78 8.28 6.16 -20.83
N LYS A 79 8.60 5.14 -21.65
CA LYS A 79 8.15 3.75 -21.47
C LYS A 79 8.68 3.12 -20.18
N GLN A 80 9.95 3.35 -19.84
CA GLN A 80 10.56 2.80 -18.62
C GLN A 80 9.97 3.47 -17.37
N GLY A 81 9.55 4.74 -17.48
CA GLY A 81 8.86 5.43 -16.41
C GLY A 81 7.51 4.80 -16.07
N LEU A 82 6.70 4.49 -17.09
CA LEU A 82 5.43 3.78 -16.91
C LEU A 82 5.62 2.40 -16.29
N ILE A 83 6.62 1.64 -16.74
CA ILE A 83 6.94 0.32 -16.16
C ILE A 83 7.33 0.47 -14.68
N SER A 84 8.12 1.47 -14.32
CA SER A 84 8.51 1.72 -12.92
C SER A 84 7.30 2.02 -12.03
N CYS A 85 6.38 2.86 -12.50
CA CYS A 85 5.12 3.12 -11.79
C CYS A 85 4.27 1.85 -11.68
N GLY A 86 4.21 1.03 -12.73
CA GLY A 86 3.53 -0.26 -12.70
C GLY A 86 4.10 -1.20 -11.64
N ILE A 87 5.43 -1.32 -11.55
CA ILE A 87 6.11 -2.15 -10.53
C ILE A 87 5.78 -1.65 -9.13
N ILE A 88 5.80 -0.33 -8.89
CA ILE A 88 5.42 0.25 -7.59
C ILE A 88 3.98 -0.16 -7.24
N LEU A 89 3.02 0.10 -8.15
CA LEU A 89 1.60 -0.16 -7.91
C LEU A 89 1.32 -1.64 -7.66
N VAL A 90 1.85 -2.52 -8.50
CA VAL A 90 1.68 -3.98 -8.36
C VAL A 90 2.29 -4.46 -7.04
N SER A 91 3.47 -3.97 -6.67
CA SER A 91 4.12 -4.33 -5.40
C SER A 91 3.29 -3.88 -4.19
N GLY A 92 2.69 -2.69 -4.25
CA GLY A 92 1.72 -2.22 -3.26
C GLY A 92 0.53 -3.15 -3.11
N ILE A 93 -0.13 -3.47 -4.23
CA ILE A 93 -1.31 -4.35 -4.26
C ILE A 93 -0.97 -5.73 -3.71
N LEU A 94 0.17 -6.31 -4.10
CA LEU A 94 0.62 -7.62 -3.61
C LEU A 94 0.82 -7.65 -2.10
N LEU A 95 1.46 -6.63 -1.51
CA LEU A 95 1.67 -6.59 -0.06
C LEU A 95 0.38 -6.31 0.72
N TRP A 96 -0.52 -5.50 0.16
CA TRP A 96 -1.85 -5.31 0.71
C TRP A 96 -2.64 -6.64 0.72
N GLN A 97 -2.63 -7.37 -0.40
CA GLN A 97 -3.26 -8.70 -0.51
C GLN A 97 -2.62 -9.72 0.43
N PHE A 98 -1.30 -9.71 0.56
CA PHE A 98 -0.60 -10.56 1.53
C PHE A 98 -1.06 -10.29 2.96
N ARG A 99 -1.35 -9.02 3.33
CA ARG A 99 -1.90 -8.70 4.64
C ARG A 99 -3.28 -9.29 4.85
N ILE A 100 -4.16 -9.20 3.86
CA ILE A 100 -5.50 -9.82 3.92
C ILE A 100 -5.36 -11.33 4.12
N PHE A 101 -4.53 -12.00 3.32
CA PHE A 101 -4.25 -13.43 3.46
C PHE A 101 -3.72 -13.79 4.86
N GLN A 102 -2.80 -12.98 5.39
CA GLN A 102 -2.26 -13.18 6.74
C GLN A 102 -3.33 -13.04 7.83
N LEU A 103 -4.28 -12.12 7.67
CA LEU A 103 -5.39 -11.94 8.61
C LEU A 103 -6.36 -13.12 8.53
N ASN A 104 -6.76 -13.53 7.33
CA ASN A 104 -7.66 -14.68 7.13
C ASN A 104 -7.06 -15.96 7.71
N SER A 105 -5.77 -16.21 7.46
CA SER A 105 -5.06 -17.36 8.05
C SER A 105 -5.03 -17.33 9.59
N ARG A 106 -5.05 -16.14 10.20
CA ARG A 106 -5.11 -16.00 11.67
C ARG A 106 -6.53 -16.21 12.19
N PHE A 107 -7.53 -15.71 11.49
CA PHE A 107 -8.94 -15.88 11.86
C PHE A 107 -9.39 -17.33 11.70
N GLN A 108 -8.95 -18.01 10.65
CA GLN A 108 -9.18 -19.45 10.48
C GLN A 108 -8.59 -20.26 11.65
N LYS A 109 -7.32 -20.00 12.03
CA LYS A 109 -6.71 -20.66 13.19
C LYS A 109 -7.48 -20.39 14.48
N LEU A 110 -7.98 -19.17 14.68
CA LEU A 110 -8.80 -18.83 15.85
C LEU A 110 -10.15 -19.55 15.82
N SER A 111 -10.74 -19.77 14.65
CA SER A 111 -12.00 -20.52 14.50
C SER A 111 -11.84 -22.03 14.76
N GLU A 112 -10.66 -22.59 14.55
CA GLU A 112 -10.35 -23.99 14.88
C GLU A 112 -10.25 -24.24 16.40
N PHE A 113 -9.90 -23.19 17.17
CA PHE A 113 -10.08 -23.23 18.62
C PHE A 113 -11.56 -23.02 18.89
N ASP A 114 -12.30 -24.12 19.01
CA ASP A 114 -13.70 -24.14 19.42
C ASP A 114 -13.81 -23.60 20.86
N ILE A 115 -13.81 -22.28 21.00
CA ILE A 115 -14.10 -21.61 22.26
C ILE A 115 -15.60 -21.73 22.46
N GLY A 116 -16.02 -22.91 22.93
CA GLY A 116 -17.39 -23.15 23.35
C GLY A 116 -17.88 -21.97 24.19
N ASN A 117 -19.06 -21.45 23.80
CA ASN A 117 -19.81 -20.35 24.43
C ASN A 117 -19.77 -18.97 23.77
N GLY A 118 -19.78 -18.86 22.44
CA GLY A 118 -20.15 -17.61 21.76
C GLY A 118 -19.22 -16.42 22.05
N ILE A 119 -18.00 -16.69 22.51
CA ILE A 119 -16.98 -15.67 22.77
C ILE A 119 -16.37 -15.28 21.43
N GLN A 120 -16.81 -14.15 20.87
CA GLN A 120 -16.22 -13.58 19.67
C GLN A 120 -14.88 -12.93 20.01
N THR A 121 -13.83 -13.35 19.32
CA THR A 121 -12.51 -12.72 19.49
C THR A 121 -12.56 -11.32 18.89
N GLN A 122 -12.15 -10.32 19.67
CA GLN A 122 -12.12 -8.94 19.19
C GLN A 122 -10.75 -8.60 18.62
N MET A 123 -10.71 -8.11 17.38
CA MET A 123 -9.51 -7.50 16.81
C MET A 123 -9.70 -5.99 16.73
N ASP A 124 -8.71 -5.25 17.22
CA ASP A 124 -8.69 -3.80 17.04
C ASP A 124 -8.48 -3.43 15.58
N PHE A 125 -9.28 -2.50 15.06
CA PHE A 125 -9.12 -1.90 13.73
C PHE A 125 -7.69 -1.43 13.47
N ASP A 126 -7.02 -0.87 14.48
CA ASP A 126 -5.65 -0.35 14.35
C ASP A 126 -4.63 -1.43 14.03
N ASN A 127 -4.97 -2.68 14.29
CA ASN A 127 -4.11 -3.81 13.98
C ASN A 127 -4.22 -4.25 12.52
N LEU A 128 -5.22 -3.82 11.75
CA LEU A 128 -5.39 -4.23 10.35
C LEU A 128 -4.26 -3.74 9.47
N ASN A 129 -3.85 -2.48 9.64
CA ASN A 129 -2.67 -1.87 9.03
C ASN A 129 -2.63 -1.90 7.49
N PHE A 130 -3.75 -2.01 6.78
CA PHE A 130 -3.79 -2.12 5.29
C PHE A 130 -2.99 -1.02 4.58
N GLY A 131 -3.21 0.25 4.95
CA GLY A 131 -2.49 1.38 4.36
C GLY A 131 -0.97 1.32 4.58
N ARG A 132 -0.51 0.74 5.70
CA ARG A 132 0.93 0.56 5.99
C ARG A 132 1.54 -0.54 5.11
N TYR A 133 0.84 -1.65 4.92
CA TYR A 133 1.30 -2.73 4.03
C TYR A 133 1.37 -2.25 2.58
N LEU A 134 0.37 -1.47 2.13
CA LEU A 134 0.39 -0.82 0.82
C LEU A 134 1.60 0.10 0.67
N PHE A 135 1.87 0.94 1.67
CA PHE A 135 3.03 1.84 1.70
C PHE A 135 4.36 1.09 1.58
N ILE A 136 4.54 0.05 2.40
CA ILE A 136 5.75 -0.79 2.37
C ILE A 136 5.89 -1.45 0.99
N GLY A 137 4.79 -1.90 0.39
CA GLY A 137 4.80 -2.45 -0.97
C GLY A 137 5.26 -1.44 -2.01
N PHE A 138 4.88 -0.16 -1.88
CA PHE A 138 5.41 0.89 -2.74
C PHE A 138 6.91 1.12 -2.54
N LEU A 139 7.40 1.09 -1.31
CA LEU A 139 8.84 1.18 -1.03
C LEU A 139 9.62 0.01 -1.65
N ILE A 140 9.13 -1.22 -1.49
CA ILE A 140 9.75 -2.41 -2.08
C ILE A 140 9.72 -2.31 -3.61
N GLY A 141 8.58 -1.94 -4.20
CA GLY A 141 8.47 -1.74 -5.66
C GLY A 141 9.41 -0.66 -6.18
N THR A 142 9.70 0.36 -5.37
CA THR A 142 10.69 1.40 -5.68
C THR A 142 12.10 0.80 -5.74
N ILE A 143 12.48 0.01 -4.73
CA ILE A 143 13.77 -0.67 -4.68
C ILE A 143 13.92 -1.63 -5.86
N LEU A 144 12.90 -2.46 -6.14
CA LEU A 144 12.88 -3.38 -7.28
C LEU A 144 13.05 -2.64 -8.61
N SER A 145 12.32 -1.54 -8.81
CA SER A 145 12.45 -0.71 -10.01
C SER A 145 13.87 -0.17 -10.15
N ILE A 146 14.47 0.33 -9.06
CA ILE A 146 15.86 0.80 -9.07
C ILE A 146 16.79 -0.34 -9.49
N LEU A 147 16.67 -1.54 -8.92
CA LEU A 147 17.54 -2.67 -9.24
C LEU A 147 17.42 -3.09 -10.72
N ILE A 148 16.19 -3.22 -11.22
CA ILE A 148 15.92 -3.64 -12.60
C ILE A 148 16.52 -2.65 -13.60
N PHE A 149 16.31 -1.35 -13.40
CA PHE A 149 16.76 -0.33 -14.37
C PHE A 149 18.22 0.09 -14.17
N LYS A 150 18.75 0.02 -12.95
CA LYS A 150 20.19 0.25 -12.69
C LYS A 150 21.04 -0.78 -13.40
N ASN A 151 20.59 -2.05 -13.46
CA ASN A 151 21.36 -3.11 -14.08
C ASN A 151 21.36 -3.01 -15.62
N ARG A 152 20.21 -2.66 -16.24
CA ARG A 152 20.11 -2.50 -17.70
C ARG A 152 20.97 -1.38 -18.27
N ASN A 153 21.24 -0.32 -17.50
CA ASN A 153 22.13 0.75 -17.96
C ASN A 153 23.62 0.38 -17.90
N LYS A 154 24.01 -0.67 -17.17
CA LYS A 154 25.40 -1.16 -17.16
C LYS A 154 25.70 -2.07 -18.35
N THR A 155 24.75 -2.92 -18.75
CA THR A 155 24.94 -3.89 -19.84
C THR A 155 24.89 -3.30 -21.25
N VAL A 156 24.48 -2.04 -21.43
CA VAL A 156 24.49 -1.37 -22.75
C VAL A 156 25.83 -0.67 -23.03
N THR A 157 26.73 -0.63 -22.04
CA THR A 157 28.05 0.02 -22.12
C THR A 157 29.23 -0.96 -22.16
N GLU A 158 28.98 -2.26 -22.25
CA GLU A 158 29.97 -3.29 -22.58
C GLU A 158 29.72 -3.78 -24.01
#